data_AF-A0A934T1W5-F1
#
_entry.id   AF-A0A934T1W5-F1
#
_cell.length_a   1.000
_cell.length_b   1.000
_cell.length_c   1.000
_cell.angle_alpha   90.00
_cell.angle_beta   90.00
_cell.angle_gamma   90.00
#
_symmetry.space_group_name_H-M   'P 1'
#
loop_
_entity.id
_entity.type
_entity.pdbx_description
1 polymer ?
#
loop_
_entity_poly.entity_id
_entity_poly.type
_entity_poly.pdbx_seq_one_letter_code
_entity_poly.pdbx_strand_id
1 'polypeptide(L)'
;MPKIFPGEDGAEGGESTDSPEKPRSSSKKSAGAAGSSIPRIPPPVEGIQVNFCKAPTCSNFGVPPNPISRRGPGSSSHDTYVLSGGISKRGTPRTAIKCKLCGDTPPLKSNLAIAQEVARLMAYLDGEPEPSCQNSACAQFGLGVHSNRSRYMSHGRTAHGSPRFRCKECGSTFAVGGPTTGQKKPHENREIFMELVNKAPFRRIMEKRDICAATLYGKIDFLFAQCLLFLGDREGKLLERLPLGHLSISVDRQDYYTNWTRREDKRNIPLHSVVSADNRTGYVFGAHLNFDPRFDPEEVEADVRLDDDDLLPQEYRRNARFWLKSDYDASIAATAARKRYKGKKTVLDAAAARYATAADREDVEVSDEFDREMQLPGTGMQVHGEYTLYAHFQVLKRSLAGAQSITFYLDQDAGMRAACFAAFHEEIQHDFVHAFFVTVKKEMTKGQKLAAFNEAQKRFAAAKASMGLLDDEFIKIALIKEQLPLMKEIGGYKDKWLLHPLPTMNEPEKALAYLTARPDSQVSEDQLAKMYLYGSMYGADRFMELIRRRLSPLERALSSSSAAGRMWYGYAPYNPRIIEKLLLLLRVYWNYCFVPKGSKDGKTPAERLGLAKGKLRVEDILYFDGNKKP
;
A
#
# COMPACT_ATOMS: atom_id res chain seq x y z
N MET A 1 -8.72 31.67 -16.47
CA MET A 1 -7.90 30.78 -15.61
C MET A 1 -7.37 29.67 -16.49
N PRO A 2 -6.05 29.53 -16.66
CA PRO A 2 -5.47 28.60 -17.64
C PRO A 2 -5.42 27.16 -17.11
N LYS A 3 -5.42 26.23 -18.08
CA LYS A 3 -5.45 24.77 -17.97
C LYS A 3 -4.35 24.22 -17.05
N ILE A 4 -4.69 23.19 -16.28
CA ILE A 4 -3.79 22.46 -15.40
C ILE A 4 -3.04 21.43 -16.29
N PHE A 5 -1.72 21.57 -16.38
CA PHE A 5 -0.71 20.73 -17.10
C PHE A 5 -0.31 21.18 -18.55
N PRO A 6 1.01 21.41 -18.82
CA PRO A 6 1.53 21.84 -20.12
C PRO A 6 2.08 20.68 -20.98
N GLY A 7 2.05 20.84 -22.32
CA GLY A 7 2.71 19.94 -23.28
C GLY A 7 2.64 20.42 -24.73
N GLU A 8 3.73 21.08 -25.16
CA GLU A 8 4.37 21.17 -26.49
C GLU A 8 3.67 21.82 -27.72
N ASP A 9 4.32 22.90 -28.20
CA ASP A 9 4.11 23.62 -29.47
C ASP A 9 4.97 23.06 -30.62
N GLY A 10 4.47 23.19 -31.86
CA GLY A 10 5.26 22.97 -33.09
C GLY A 10 4.73 23.77 -34.30
N ALA A 11 5.51 24.78 -34.69
CA ALA A 11 5.46 25.68 -35.87
C ALA A 11 5.64 24.92 -37.23
N GLU A 12 5.46 25.42 -38.47
CA GLU A 12 5.02 26.65 -39.16
C GLU A 12 4.97 26.30 -40.68
N GLY A 13 4.21 27.04 -41.50
CA GLY A 13 4.64 27.43 -42.87
C GLY A 13 3.87 26.90 -44.10
N GLY A 14 3.31 27.83 -44.89
CA GLY A 14 3.34 27.78 -46.37
C GLY A 14 2.03 27.99 -47.16
N GLU A 15 1.80 29.21 -47.68
CA GLU A 15 0.73 29.63 -48.63
C GLU A 15 1.02 29.28 -50.10
N SER A 16 -0.03 29.03 -50.94
CA SER A 16 -0.42 29.87 -52.12
C SER A 16 -1.34 29.16 -53.16
N THR A 17 -2.55 29.73 -53.34
CA THR A 17 -3.38 29.97 -54.57
C THR A 17 -3.32 29.06 -55.82
N ASP A 18 -4.46 28.51 -56.29
CA ASP A 18 -5.39 29.11 -57.29
C ASP A 18 -6.59 28.16 -57.62
N SER A 19 -7.73 28.71 -58.07
CA SER A 19 -9.00 28.03 -58.43
C SER A 19 -9.26 28.14 -59.96
N PRO A 20 -10.41 27.72 -60.57
CA PRO A 20 -11.47 26.78 -60.19
C PRO A 20 -11.81 25.76 -61.33
N GLU A 21 -12.43 24.61 -61.01
CA GLU A 21 -13.57 24.07 -61.80
C GLU A 21 -14.20 22.83 -61.16
N LYS A 22 -15.53 22.79 -61.16
CA LYS A 22 -16.44 21.71 -60.72
C LYS A 22 -17.43 21.48 -61.88
N PRO A 23 -18.24 20.40 -61.89
CA PRO A 23 -18.16 19.15 -61.14
C PRO A 23 -18.49 17.90 -62.01
N ARG A 24 -18.29 16.67 -61.48
CA ARG A 24 -19.36 15.65 -61.37
C ARG A 24 -18.88 14.31 -60.78
N SER A 25 -19.66 13.87 -59.78
CA SER A 25 -19.96 12.50 -59.32
C SER A 25 -18.86 11.43 -59.32
N SER A 26 -18.31 11.17 -58.13
CA SER A 26 -18.07 9.80 -57.66
C SER A 26 -17.72 9.81 -56.17
N SER A 27 -18.46 9.01 -55.41
CA SER A 27 -18.20 8.51 -54.06
C SER A 27 -16.72 8.50 -53.65
N LYS A 28 -16.27 9.55 -52.94
CA LYS A 28 -14.98 9.57 -52.25
C LYS A 28 -15.17 9.19 -50.79
N LYS A 29 -14.51 8.08 -50.44
CA LYS A 29 -13.99 7.75 -49.12
C LYS A 29 -13.69 9.04 -48.34
N SER A 30 -14.46 9.30 -47.29
CA SER A 30 -14.03 10.18 -46.22
C SER A 30 -12.79 9.54 -45.61
N ALA A 31 -11.67 10.26 -45.68
CA ALA A 31 -10.50 9.97 -44.89
C ALA A 31 -10.92 10.02 -43.41
N GLY A 32 -11.18 8.84 -42.84
CA GLY A 32 -11.42 8.69 -41.43
C GLY A 32 -10.18 9.15 -40.68
N ALA A 33 -10.39 10.03 -39.70
CA ALA A 33 -9.43 10.34 -38.67
C ALA A 33 -8.71 9.07 -38.22
N ALA A 34 -7.38 9.15 -38.07
CA ALA A 34 -6.57 8.08 -37.53
C ALA A 34 -7.07 7.73 -36.12
N GLY A 35 -7.94 6.71 -36.02
CA GLY A 35 -8.41 6.19 -34.75
C GLY A 35 -7.24 5.59 -34.00
N SER A 36 -6.85 6.21 -32.89
CA SER A 36 -5.86 5.65 -31.96
C SER A 36 -6.38 4.31 -31.44
N SER A 37 -5.90 3.20 -32.00
CA SER A 37 -6.24 1.88 -31.52
C SER A 37 -5.72 1.73 -30.09
N ILE A 38 -6.61 1.38 -29.14
CA ILE A 38 -6.24 1.09 -27.76
C ILE A 38 -5.08 0.07 -27.77
N PRO A 39 -3.96 0.34 -27.07
CA PRO A 39 -2.82 -0.56 -27.06
C PRO A 39 -3.22 -1.92 -26.47
N ARG A 40 -2.52 -2.98 -26.88
CA ARG A 40 -2.87 -4.35 -26.51
C ARG A 40 -2.88 -4.59 -24.99
N ILE A 41 -1.97 -3.96 -24.28
CA ILE A 41 -1.90 -3.90 -22.82
C ILE A 41 -1.64 -2.44 -22.41
N PRO A 42 -1.97 -2.05 -21.17
CA PRO A 42 -1.58 -0.74 -20.66
C PRO A 42 -0.07 -0.51 -20.82
N PRO A 43 0.35 0.63 -21.38
CA PRO A 43 1.77 0.92 -21.60
C PRO A 43 2.52 0.98 -20.26
N PRO A 44 3.84 0.71 -20.24
CA PRO A 44 4.63 0.92 -19.04
C PRO A 44 4.65 2.41 -18.66
N VAL A 45 4.60 2.71 -17.37
CA VAL A 45 4.67 4.08 -16.83
C VAL A 45 5.69 4.11 -15.69
N GLU A 46 6.67 5.01 -15.75
CA GLU A 46 7.74 5.12 -14.72
C GLU A 46 8.45 3.78 -14.43
N GLY A 47 8.67 2.96 -15.45
CA GLY A 47 9.29 1.63 -15.31
C GLY A 47 8.36 0.55 -14.73
N ILE A 48 7.07 0.85 -14.48
CA ILE A 48 6.08 -0.09 -13.97
C ILE A 48 5.37 -0.77 -15.15
N GLN A 49 5.53 -2.09 -15.25
CA GLN A 49 4.70 -2.96 -16.09
C GLN A 49 4.29 -4.18 -15.27
N VAL A 50 3.02 -4.25 -14.87
CA VAL A 50 2.53 -5.35 -14.03
C VAL A 50 1.78 -6.43 -14.81
N ASN A 51 1.51 -6.20 -16.09
CA ASN A 51 0.66 -7.07 -16.91
C ASN A 51 1.46 -8.22 -17.53
N PHE A 52 1.70 -9.27 -16.74
CA PHE A 52 2.42 -10.49 -17.15
C PHE A 52 1.96 -11.71 -16.33
N CYS A 53 2.46 -12.90 -16.65
CA CYS A 53 2.06 -14.17 -16.02
C CYS A 53 2.49 -14.19 -14.54
N LYS A 54 1.60 -14.56 -13.61
CA LYS A 54 1.89 -14.54 -12.17
C LYS A 54 2.29 -15.91 -11.61
N ALA A 55 2.58 -16.88 -12.47
CA ALA A 55 3.08 -18.20 -12.08
C ALA A 55 4.63 -18.22 -12.10
N PRO A 56 5.33 -18.30 -10.95
CA PRO A 56 6.80 -18.22 -10.89
C PRO A 56 7.54 -19.34 -11.63
N THR A 57 6.89 -20.48 -11.84
CA THR A 57 7.44 -21.63 -12.58
C THR A 57 7.33 -21.49 -14.10
N CYS A 58 6.66 -20.44 -14.59
CA CYS A 58 6.42 -20.21 -16.01
C CYS A 58 7.51 -19.32 -16.61
N SER A 59 7.98 -19.63 -17.82
CA SER A 59 8.96 -18.79 -18.52
C SER A 59 8.44 -17.39 -18.91
N ASN A 60 7.12 -17.20 -18.90
CA ASN A 60 6.47 -15.92 -19.08
C ASN A 60 6.37 -15.10 -17.77
N PHE A 61 6.87 -15.61 -16.63
CA PHE A 61 6.89 -14.85 -15.37
C PHE A 61 7.79 -13.63 -15.51
N GLY A 62 7.25 -12.44 -15.23
CA GLY A 62 7.97 -11.17 -15.43
C GLY A 62 8.09 -10.70 -16.89
N VAL A 63 7.56 -11.45 -17.85
CA VAL A 63 7.65 -11.12 -19.29
C VAL A 63 6.30 -10.61 -19.79
N PRO A 64 6.17 -9.32 -20.16
CA PRO A 64 4.90 -8.79 -20.65
C PRO A 64 4.56 -9.31 -22.06
N PRO A 65 3.27 -9.36 -22.43
CA PRO A 65 2.85 -9.63 -23.81
C PRO A 65 3.49 -8.66 -24.81
N ASN A 66 3.82 -9.15 -26.00
CA ASN A 66 4.31 -8.27 -27.07
C ASN A 66 3.31 -7.15 -27.40
N PRO A 67 3.76 -5.88 -27.56
CA PRO A 67 2.87 -4.76 -27.83
C PRO A 67 2.12 -4.89 -29.16
N ILE A 68 2.74 -5.55 -30.15
CA ILE A 68 2.15 -5.84 -31.46
C ILE A 68 2.04 -7.35 -31.62
N SER A 69 0.84 -7.85 -31.90
CA SER A 69 0.61 -9.25 -32.28
C SER A 69 0.04 -9.31 -33.69
N ARG A 70 0.86 -9.73 -34.66
CA ARG A 70 0.38 -9.97 -36.03
C ARG A 70 -0.34 -11.32 -36.07
N ARG A 71 -1.65 -11.32 -36.36
CA ARG A 71 -2.45 -12.53 -36.62
C ARG A 71 -2.61 -12.73 -38.13
N GLY A 72 -2.25 -13.90 -38.65
CA GLY A 72 -2.42 -14.27 -40.06
C GLY A 72 -1.46 -15.39 -40.52
N PRO A 73 -1.78 -16.11 -41.62
CA PRO A 73 -0.86 -17.07 -42.23
C PRO A 73 0.46 -16.38 -42.63
N GLY A 74 1.60 -16.87 -42.17
CA GLY A 74 2.93 -16.28 -42.44
C GLY A 74 3.46 -15.29 -41.40
N SER A 75 2.78 -15.11 -40.26
CA SER A 75 3.30 -14.30 -39.14
C SER A 75 4.39 -15.06 -38.37
N SER A 76 5.63 -14.58 -38.41
CA SER A 76 6.77 -15.15 -37.67
C SER A 76 6.80 -14.78 -36.18
N SER A 77 5.92 -13.87 -35.73
CA SER A 77 5.88 -13.35 -34.36
C SER A 77 4.67 -13.90 -33.59
N HIS A 78 4.73 -15.17 -33.20
CA HIS A 78 3.72 -15.77 -32.34
C HIS A 78 3.94 -15.35 -30.88
N ASP A 79 3.13 -14.39 -30.42
CA ASP A 79 3.15 -14.01 -29.01
C ASP A 79 2.66 -15.14 -28.09
N THR A 80 3.24 -15.24 -26.89
CA THR A 80 2.94 -16.29 -25.89
C THR A 80 1.70 -15.99 -25.06
N TYR A 81 0.98 -14.91 -25.36
CA TYR A 81 -0.28 -14.54 -24.73
C TYR A 81 -1.43 -14.41 -25.73
N VAL A 82 -2.65 -14.52 -25.20
CA VAL A 82 -3.89 -14.12 -25.88
C VAL A 82 -4.62 -13.14 -24.96
N LEU A 83 -5.16 -12.05 -25.51
CA LEU A 83 -6.13 -11.25 -24.76
C LEU A 83 -7.44 -12.01 -24.69
N SER A 84 -7.89 -12.30 -23.48
CA SER A 84 -9.27 -12.68 -23.22
C SER A 84 -10.01 -11.43 -22.80
N GLY A 85 -10.67 -10.79 -23.77
CA GLY A 85 -11.71 -9.79 -23.50
C GLY A 85 -13.03 -10.52 -23.30
N GLY A 86 -13.71 -10.25 -22.20
CA GLY A 86 -15.03 -10.80 -21.93
C GLY A 86 -15.86 -9.81 -21.15
N ILE A 87 -17.15 -9.76 -21.47
CA ILE A 87 -18.14 -9.28 -20.51
C ILE A 87 -18.12 -10.32 -19.39
N SER A 88 -17.85 -9.90 -18.14
CA SER A 88 -17.94 -10.80 -17.00
C SER A 88 -19.32 -11.48 -17.00
N LYS A 89 -19.47 -12.61 -16.30
CA LYS A 89 -20.79 -13.24 -16.14
C LYS A 89 -21.87 -12.28 -15.57
N ARG A 90 -21.47 -11.09 -15.10
CA ARG A 90 -22.31 -10.07 -14.45
C ARG A 90 -22.31 -8.72 -15.16
N GLY A 91 -21.82 -8.63 -16.40
CA GLY A 91 -22.02 -7.47 -17.28
C GLY A 91 -20.86 -6.47 -17.37
N THR A 92 -19.79 -6.64 -16.60
CA THR A 92 -18.65 -5.71 -16.61
C THR A 92 -17.60 -6.16 -17.62
N PRO A 93 -17.27 -5.38 -18.67
CA PRO A 93 -16.18 -5.72 -19.57
C PRO A 93 -14.86 -5.64 -18.80
N ARG A 94 -14.18 -6.78 -18.64
CA ARG A 94 -12.82 -6.83 -18.08
C ARG A 94 -11.89 -7.53 -19.05
N THR A 95 -10.67 -6.99 -19.11
CA THR A 95 -9.64 -7.54 -19.99
C THR A 95 -8.65 -8.33 -19.14
N ALA A 96 -8.40 -9.57 -19.53
CA ALA A 96 -7.37 -10.40 -18.92
C ALA A 96 -6.40 -10.89 -20.00
N ILE A 97 -5.18 -11.21 -19.60
CA ILE A 97 -4.22 -11.91 -20.47
C ILE A 97 -4.26 -13.39 -20.14
N LYS A 98 -4.36 -14.25 -21.15
CA LYS A 98 -4.21 -15.69 -21.02
C LYS A 98 -2.82 -16.09 -21.48
N CYS A 99 -2.01 -16.63 -20.57
CA CYS A 99 -0.70 -17.20 -20.87
C CYS A 99 -0.88 -18.53 -21.63
N LYS A 100 -0.28 -18.66 -22.81
CA LYS A 100 -0.35 -19.90 -23.61
C LYS A 100 0.54 -21.02 -23.05
N LEU A 101 1.49 -20.70 -22.18
CA LEU A 101 2.49 -21.65 -21.67
C LEU A 101 1.97 -22.40 -20.44
N CYS A 102 1.44 -21.69 -19.44
CA CYS A 102 0.92 -22.29 -18.22
C CYS A 102 -0.60 -22.23 -18.07
N GLY A 103 -1.31 -21.50 -18.95
CA GLY A 103 -2.76 -21.33 -18.90
C GLY A 103 -3.27 -20.28 -17.91
N ASP A 104 -2.38 -19.63 -17.15
CA ASP A 104 -2.74 -18.57 -16.18
C ASP A 104 -3.46 -17.40 -16.88
N THR A 105 -4.43 -16.80 -16.19
CA THR A 105 -5.29 -15.73 -16.73
C THR A 105 -5.34 -14.50 -15.82
N PRO A 106 -4.22 -13.81 -15.56
CA PRO A 106 -4.23 -12.65 -14.70
C PRO A 106 -5.02 -11.49 -15.34
N PRO A 107 -5.82 -10.75 -14.54
CA PRO A 107 -6.50 -9.54 -15.00
C PRO A 107 -5.48 -8.48 -15.41
N LEU A 108 -5.83 -7.65 -16.40
CA LEU A 108 -5.04 -6.46 -16.70
C LEU A 108 -5.23 -5.42 -15.58
N LYS A 109 -4.22 -4.58 -15.37
CA LYS A 109 -4.22 -3.45 -14.44
C LYS A 109 -3.61 -2.21 -15.10
N SER A 110 -4.13 -1.04 -14.76
CA SER A 110 -3.59 0.23 -15.23
C SER A 110 -2.23 0.52 -14.59
N ASN A 111 -1.15 0.50 -15.40
CA ASN A 111 0.17 0.90 -14.93
C ASN A 111 0.19 2.39 -14.53
N LEU A 112 -0.60 3.23 -15.20
CA LEU A 112 -0.76 4.64 -14.86
C LEU A 112 -1.34 4.82 -13.45
N ALA A 113 -2.43 4.10 -13.14
CA ALA A 113 -3.03 4.13 -11.81
C ALA A 113 -2.05 3.74 -10.71
N ILE A 114 -1.25 2.69 -10.96
CA ILE A 114 -0.22 2.25 -10.01
C ILE A 114 0.84 3.33 -9.85
N ALA A 115 1.37 3.89 -10.93
CA ALA A 115 2.39 4.94 -10.86
C ALA A 115 1.90 6.17 -10.09
N GLN A 116 0.69 6.64 -10.39
CA GLN A 116 0.08 7.78 -9.69
C GLN A 116 -0.15 7.50 -8.20
N GLU A 117 -0.49 6.26 -7.83
CA GLU A 117 -0.66 5.85 -6.45
C GLU A 117 0.69 5.68 -5.72
N VAL A 118 1.73 5.19 -6.40
CA VAL A 118 3.10 5.19 -5.87
C VAL A 118 3.56 6.62 -5.57
N ALA A 119 3.35 7.55 -6.50
CA ALA A 119 3.67 8.96 -6.32
C ALA A 119 2.93 9.54 -5.10
N ARG A 120 1.64 9.21 -4.91
CA ARG A 120 0.88 9.62 -3.73
C ARG A 120 1.50 9.10 -2.43
N LEU A 121 1.80 7.81 -2.38
CA LEU A 121 2.34 7.16 -1.17
C LEU A 121 3.77 7.61 -0.84
N MET A 122 4.55 8.03 -1.83
CA MET A 122 5.92 8.49 -1.66
C MET A 122 6.08 10.01 -1.54
N ALA A 123 5.02 10.80 -1.75
CA ALA A 123 5.09 12.27 -1.78
C ALA A 123 5.75 12.91 -0.54
N TYR A 124 5.75 12.22 0.60
CA TYR A 124 6.40 12.70 1.83
C TYR A 124 7.95 12.69 1.75
N LEU A 125 8.53 11.98 0.78
CA LEU A 125 9.96 11.87 0.55
C LEU A 125 10.51 13.05 -0.28
N ASP A 126 9.66 13.77 -1.00
CA ASP A 126 10.07 14.89 -1.86
C ASP A 126 10.61 16.08 -1.04
N GLY A 127 10.36 16.10 0.27
CA GLY A 127 10.75 17.16 1.18
C GLY A 127 9.91 18.44 1.00
N GLU A 128 10.02 19.38 1.93
CA GLU A 128 9.51 20.73 1.68
C GLU A 128 10.50 21.51 0.81
N PRO A 129 10.00 22.27 -0.19
CA PRO A 129 10.88 23.12 -0.98
C PRO A 129 11.59 24.11 -0.06
N GLU A 130 12.90 24.27 -0.29
CA GLU A 130 13.70 25.20 0.49
C GLU A 130 13.09 26.62 0.45
N PRO A 131 13.14 27.37 1.56
CA PRO A 131 12.75 28.76 1.56
C PRO A 131 13.49 29.52 0.46
N SER A 132 12.78 30.35 -0.29
CA SER A 132 13.32 31.10 -1.43
C SER A 132 12.74 32.51 -1.49
N CYS A 133 13.24 33.32 -2.43
CA CYS A 133 12.72 34.66 -2.70
C CYS A 133 11.19 34.61 -2.90
N GLN A 134 10.44 35.47 -2.20
CA GLN A 134 8.98 35.50 -2.25
C GLN A 134 8.43 36.39 -3.38
N ASN A 135 9.30 37.12 -4.10
CA ASN A 135 8.90 37.92 -5.24
C ASN A 135 8.78 37.02 -6.48
N SER A 136 7.55 36.72 -6.92
CA SER A 136 7.27 35.84 -8.07
C SER A 136 7.82 36.35 -9.41
N ALA A 137 8.10 37.65 -9.53
CA ALA A 137 8.72 38.23 -10.73
C ALA A 137 10.26 38.19 -10.71
N CYS A 138 10.86 37.68 -9.63
CA CYS A 138 12.31 37.67 -9.44
C CYS A 138 12.95 36.40 -10.04
N ALA A 139 14.12 36.52 -10.66
CA ALA A 139 14.87 35.38 -11.19
C ALA A 139 15.30 34.34 -10.13
N GLN A 140 15.25 34.72 -8.85
CA GLN A 140 15.56 33.86 -7.71
C GLN A 140 14.30 33.29 -7.04
N PHE A 141 13.11 33.52 -7.59
CA PHE A 141 11.89 32.86 -7.13
C PHE A 141 12.02 31.33 -7.27
N GLY A 142 11.64 30.58 -6.24
CA GLY A 142 11.74 29.11 -6.23
C GLY A 142 13.16 28.55 -6.05
N LEU A 143 14.21 29.38 -6.09
CA LEU A 143 15.58 28.92 -5.86
C LEU A 143 15.91 28.93 -4.36
N GLY A 144 16.05 27.74 -3.79
CA GLY A 144 16.29 27.54 -2.36
C GLY A 144 17.49 28.30 -1.78
N VAL A 145 17.32 28.88 -0.59
CA VAL A 145 18.33 29.68 0.12
C VAL A 145 19.57 28.86 0.51
N HIS A 146 19.39 27.58 0.85
CA HIS A 146 20.48 26.75 1.35
C HIS A 146 21.27 26.11 0.22
N SER A 147 20.60 25.75 -0.87
CA SER A 147 21.20 25.26 -2.11
C SER A 147 21.84 26.39 -2.93
N ASN A 148 21.33 27.62 -2.83
CA ASN A 148 21.84 28.79 -3.56
C ASN A 148 22.38 29.90 -2.64
N ARG A 149 23.20 29.55 -1.64
CA ARG A 149 23.68 30.50 -0.60
C ARG A 149 24.29 31.78 -1.16
N SER A 150 24.98 31.71 -2.30
CA SER A 150 25.60 32.87 -2.94
C SER A 150 24.59 33.94 -3.39
N ARG A 151 23.34 33.56 -3.66
CA ARG A 151 22.25 34.44 -4.14
C ARG A 151 21.52 35.18 -3.01
N TYR A 152 21.77 34.79 -1.75
CA TYR A 152 21.11 35.33 -0.57
C TYR A 152 22.11 35.87 0.44
N MET A 153 21.65 36.76 1.31
CA MET A 153 22.42 37.29 2.43
C MET A 153 21.61 37.16 3.72
N SER A 154 22.23 36.77 4.83
CA SER A 154 21.58 36.79 6.14
C SER A 154 21.24 38.24 6.54
N HIS A 155 20.05 38.44 7.08
CA HIS A 155 19.50 39.77 7.39
C HIS A 155 18.93 39.83 8.82
N GLY A 156 19.72 39.31 9.77
CA GLY A 156 19.34 39.25 11.18
C GLY A 156 18.20 38.27 11.47
N ARG A 157 17.45 38.53 12.53
CA ARG A 157 16.32 37.71 12.99
C ARG A 157 15.09 38.59 13.24
N THR A 158 13.90 37.99 13.19
CA THR A 158 12.68 38.63 13.65
C THR A 158 12.67 38.77 15.19
N ALA A 159 11.75 39.56 15.73
CA ALA A 159 11.56 39.66 17.19
C ALA A 159 11.29 38.29 17.86
N HIS A 160 10.73 37.34 17.12
CA HIS A 160 10.46 35.99 17.56
C HIS A 160 11.60 34.99 17.23
N GLY A 161 12.76 35.49 16.79
CA GLY A 161 13.98 34.69 16.61
C GLY A 161 14.12 33.99 15.26
N SER A 162 13.15 34.13 14.35
CA SER A 162 13.17 33.53 13.01
C SER A 162 14.27 34.18 12.16
N PRO A 163 15.17 33.40 11.52
CA PRO A 163 16.19 33.95 10.62
C PRO A 163 15.54 34.68 9.44
N ARG A 164 16.14 35.81 9.05
CA ARG A 164 15.74 36.57 7.87
C ARG A 164 16.81 36.49 6.80
N PHE A 165 16.39 36.45 5.54
CA PHE A 165 17.27 36.48 4.38
C PHE A 165 16.87 37.63 3.46
N ARG A 166 17.87 38.23 2.82
CA ARG A 166 17.71 39.22 1.76
C ARG A 166 18.14 38.61 0.43
N CYS A 167 17.28 38.69 -0.59
CA CYS A 167 17.65 38.34 -1.95
C CYS A 167 18.65 39.37 -2.50
N LYS A 168 19.75 38.93 -3.10
CA LYS A 168 20.76 39.84 -3.66
C LYS A 168 20.34 40.49 -4.98
N GLU A 169 19.35 39.94 -5.67
CA GLU A 169 18.86 40.47 -6.94
C GLU A 169 17.81 41.57 -6.73
N CYS A 170 16.63 41.20 -6.24
CA CYS A 170 15.52 42.15 -6.07
C CYS A 170 15.57 42.90 -4.73
N GLY A 171 16.54 42.59 -3.85
CA GLY A 171 16.70 43.23 -2.55
C GLY A 171 15.63 42.88 -1.50
N SER A 172 14.60 42.09 -1.86
CA SER A 172 13.49 41.75 -0.94
C SER A 172 13.97 40.92 0.24
N THR A 173 13.41 41.16 1.42
CA THR A 173 13.70 40.37 2.62
C THR A 173 12.53 39.47 2.97
N PHE A 174 12.80 38.25 3.43
CA PHE A 174 11.81 37.32 3.94
C PHE A 174 12.32 36.62 5.21
N ALA A 175 11.41 36.15 6.04
CA ALA A 175 11.72 35.40 7.27
C ALA A 175 11.43 33.92 7.05
N VAL A 176 12.30 33.06 7.57
CA VAL A 176 12.09 31.60 7.60
C VAL A 176 11.66 31.23 9.01
N GLY A 177 10.38 30.93 9.17
CA GLY A 177 9.82 30.50 10.45
C GLY A 177 10.35 29.13 10.87
N GLY A 178 10.47 28.91 12.19
CA GLY A 178 10.60 27.56 12.71
C GLY A 178 9.26 26.80 12.68
N PRO A 179 9.24 25.51 13.04
CA PRO A 179 8.06 24.64 12.90
C PRO A 179 6.77 25.15 13.56
N THR A 180 6.89 25.86 14.69
CA THR A 180 5.75 26.35 15.47
C THR A 180 5.37 27.80 15.18
N THR A 181 5.95 28.41 14.14
CA THR A 181 5.71 29.82 13.81
C THR A 181 4.22 30.06 13.57
N GLY A 182 3.66 31.08 14.22
CA GLY A 182 2.24 31.43 14.11
C GLY A 182 1.29 30.61 14.99
N GLN A 183 1.76 29.57 15.69
CA GLN A 183 0.89 28.81 16.59
C GLN A 183 0.66 29.50 17.93
N LYS A 184 -0.60 29.50 18.37
CA LYS A 184 -0.97 29.75 19.76
C LYS A 184 -0.77 28.46 20.56
N LYS A 185 -0.15 28.56 21.75
CA LYS A 185 0.16 27.46 22.67
C LYS A 185 0.86 26.24 22.02
N PRO A 186 2.10 26.38 21.50
CA PRO A 186 2.83 25.25 20.93
C PRO A 186 3.17 24.15 21.95
N HIS A 187 3.27 24.49 23.24
CA HIS A 187 3.57 23.52 24.31
C HIS A 187 2.51 22.42 24.47
N GLU A 188 1.26 22.64 24.02
CA GLU A 188 0.20 21.62 24.05
C GLU A 188 0.38 20.54 22.97
N ASN A 189 1.21 20.78 21.94
CA ASN A 189 1.36 19.89 20.79
C ASN A 189 1.80 18.47 21.20
N ARG A 190 2.82 18.41 22.09
CA ARG A 190 3.34 17.15 22.63
C ARG A 190 2.25 16.35 23.33
N GLU A 191 1.50 17.05 24.15
CA GLU A 191 0.48 16.46 24.99
C GLU A 191 -0.71 15.94 24.18
N ILE A 192 -1.18 16.72 23.20
CA ILE A 192 -2.21 16.29 22.25
C ILE A 192 -1.72 15.08 21.45
N PHE A 193 -0.48 15.10 20.95
CA PHE A 193 0.11 13.96 20.24
C PHE A 193 0.07 12.69 21.10
N MET A 194 0.51 12.79 22.35
CA MET A 194 0.52 11.66 23.27
C MET A 194 -0.89 11.15 23.53
N GLU A 195 -1.88 12.02 23.71
CA GLU A 195 -3.28 11.61 23.90
C GLU A 195 -3.84 10.88 22.67
N LEU A 196 -3.55 11.36 21.46
CA LEU A 196 -3.99 10.75 20.20
C LEU A 196 -3.45 9.31 20.04
N VAL A 197 -2.21 9.04 20.45
CA VAL A 197 -1.58 7.70 20.36
C VAL A 197 -1.71 6.86 21.65
N ASN A 198 -2.48 7.32 22.64
CA ASN A 198 -2.72 6.63 23.91
C ASN A 198 -4.22 6.53 24.26
N LYS A 199 -5.05 6.21 23.27
CA LYS A 199 -6.46 5.83 23.46
C LYS A 199 -7.34 6.93 24.06
N ALA A 200 -7.00 8.21 23.86
CA ALA A 200 -7.88 9.31 24.26
C ALA A 200 -8.91 9.61 23.16
N PRO A 201 -10.22 9.53 23.44
CA PRO A 201 -11.25 10.00 22.51
C PRO A 201 -11.13 11.52 22.29
N PHE A 202 -11.44 12.02 21.09
CA PHE A 202 -11.30 13.45 20.76
C PHE A 202 -12.05 14.38 21.70
N ARG A 203 -13.26 14.01 22.16
CA ARG A 203 -14.00 14.78 23.16
C ARG A 203 -13.22 14.94 24.47
N ARG A 204 -12.56 13.87 24.94
CA ARG A 204 -11.74 13.91 26.15
C ARG A 204 -10.49 14.76 25.97
N ILE A 205 -9.88 14.77 24.78
CA ILE A 205 -8.76 15.66 24.47
C ILE A 205 -9.23 17.13 24.54
N MET A 206 -10.35 17.46 23.90
CA MET A 206 -10.91 18.81 23.94
C MET A 206 -11.23 19.27 25.37
N GLU A 207 -11.86 18.41 26.18
CA GLU A 207 -12.16 18.69 27.60
C GLU A 207 -10.90 18.92 28.43
N LYS A 208 -9.89 18.05 28.31
CA LYS A 208 -8.64 18.14 29.11
C LYS A 208 -7.80 19.36 28.76
N ARG A 209 -7.81 19.76 27.49
CA ARG A 209 -6.97 20.85 26.96
C ARG A 209 -7.71 22.18 26.90
N ASP A 210 -9.01 22.18 27.17
CA ASP A 210 -9.88 23.35 27.02
C ASP A 210 -9.75 23.99 25.62
N ILE A 211 -9.93 23.15 24.59
CA ILE A 211 -9.85 23.56 23.19
C ILE A 211 -11.10 23.14 22.40
N CYS A 212 -11.47 23.95 21.42
CA CYS A 212 -12.54 23.60 20.49
C CYS A 212 -12.08 22.59 19.42
N ALA A 213 -13.05 21.99 18.72
CA ALA A 213 -12.78 21.00 17.68
C ALA A 213 -11.89 21.53 16.55
N ALA A 214 -12.12 22.78 16.10
CA ALA A 214 -11.32 23.40 15.05
C ALA A 214 -9.84 23.48 15.43
N THR A 215 -9.54 23.84 16.69
CA THR A 215 -8.18 23.86 17.22
C THR A 215 -7.58 22.46 17.27
N LEU A 216 -8.32 21.45 17.77
CA LEU A 216 -7.83 20.07 17.80
C LEU A 216 -7.48 19.55 16.39
N TYR A 217 -8.37 19.76 15.40
CA TYR A 217 -8.08 19.34 14.03
C TYR A 217 -6.89 20.10 13.42
N GLY A 218 -6.79 21.42 13.64
CA GLY A 218 -5.61 22.19 13.22
C GLY A 218 -4.30 21.69 13.86
N LYS A 219 -4.37 21.23 15.12
CA LYS A 219 -3.22 20.59 15.79
C LYS A 219 -2.91 19.23 15.16
N ILE A 220 -3.90 18.39 14.88
CA ILE A 220 -3.68 17.10 14.19
C ILE A 220 -3.02 17.32 12.83
N ASP A 221 -3.45 18.33 12.06
CA ASP A 221 -2.90 18.68 10.75
C ASP A 221 -1.43 19.07 10.85
N PHE A 222 -1.09 19.92 11.83
CA PHE A 222 0.28 20.27 12.11
C PHE A 222 1.13 19.05 12.51
N LEU A 223 0.66 18.23 13.45
CA LEU A 223 1.36 17.04 13.93
C LEU A 223 1.61 16.06 12.78
N PHE A 224 0.63 15.88 11.89
CA PHE A 224 0.73 15.05 10.71
C PHE A 224 1.81 15.57 9.75
N ALA A 225 1.79 16.86 9.41
CA ALA A 225 2.79 17.47 8.55
C ALA A 225 4.22 17.33 9.11
N GLN A 226 4.40 17.54 10.43
CA GLN A 226 5.69 17.34 11.09
C GLN A 226 6.16 15.88 11.06
N CYS A 227 5.24 14.94 11.24
CA CYS A 227 5.55 13.52 11.12
C CYS A 227 5.96 13.12 9.69
N LEU A 228 5.30 13.66 8.67
CA LEU A 228 5.69 13.46 7.26
C LEU A 228 7.08 14.03 6.99
N LEU A 229 7.35 15.27 7.41
CA LEU A 229 8.65 15.92 7.23
C LEU A 229 9.78 15.14 7.90
N PHE A 230 9.56 14.71 9.15
CA PHE A 230 10.51 13.87 9.87
C PHE A 230 10.73 12.51 9.18
N LEU A 231 9.67 11.84 8.73
CA LEU A 231 9.80 10.57 8.03
C LEU A 231 10.50 10.73 6.67
N GLY A 232 10.26 11.82 5.95
CA GLY A 232 10.94 12.12 4.68
C GLY A 232 12.45 12.12 4.84
N ASP A 233 12.97 12.80 5.88
CA ASP A 233 14.40 12.80 6.22
C ASP A 233 14.93 11.41 6.61
N ARG A 234 14.19 10.68 7.45
CA ARG A 234 14.67 9.38 7.97
C ARG A 234 14.60 8.29 6.91
N GLU A 235 13.47 8.14 6.26
CA GLU A 235 13.22 7.09 5.27
C GLU A 235 13.83 7.41 3.91
N GLY A 236 14.21 8.67 3.64
CA GLY A 236 15.05 9.03 2.50
C GLY A 236 16.36 8.21 2.46
N LYS A 237 16.92 7.86 3.62
CA LYS A 237 18.11 6.99 3.72
C LYS A 237 17.87 5.57 3.20
N LEU A 238 16.64 5.08 3.25
CA LEU A 238 16.29 3.79 2.65
C LEU A 238 16.40 3.85 1.13
N LEU A 239 16.00 4.97 0.52
CA LEU A 239 16.15 5.21 -0.91
C LEU A 239 17.62 5.39 -1.32
N GLU A 240 18.45 5.87 -0.41
CA GLU A 240 19.92 5.91 -0.53
C GLU A 240 20.58 4.52 -0.32
N ARG A 241 19.78 3.44 -0.29
CA ARG A 241 20.23 2.05 -0.12
C ARG A 241 20.99 1.82 1.19
N LEU A 242 20.47 2.34 2.30
CA LEU A 242 20.93 1.98 3.65
C LEU A 242 21.18 0.46 3.73
N PRO A 243 22.37 -0.01 4.12
CA PRO A 243 22.65 -1.44 4.20
C PRO A 243 21.76 -2.11 5.24
N LEU A 244 20.93 -3.06 4.79
CA LEU A 244 20.04 -3.86 5.62
C LEU A 244 20.44 -5.33 5.51
N GLY A 245 20.32 -6.07 6.61
CA GLY A 245 20.50 -7.53 6.59
C GLY A 245 19.33 -8.24 5.90
N HIS A 246 19.15 -9.51 6.23
CA HIS A 246 17.94 -10.24 5.84
C HIS A 246 16.68 -9.65 6.50
N LEU A 247 15.65 -9.38 5.71
CA LEU A 247 14.36 -8.86 6.16
C LEU A 247 13.26 -9.92 6.07
N SER A 248 12.49 -10.05 7.15
CA SER A 248 11.35 -10.97 7.23
C SER A 248 10.08 -10.14 7.33
N ILE A 249 9.43 -9.84 6.22
CA ILE A 249 8.38 -8.81 6.17
C ILE A 249 7.01 -9.47 6.18
N SER A 250 6.19 -9.17 7.19
CA SER A 250 4.76 -9.51 7.17
C SER A 250 3.95 -8.40 6.53
N VAL A 251 2.97 -8.77 5.68
CA VAL A 251 2.07 -7.83 5.01
C VAL A 251 0.62 -8.29 5.18
N ASP A 252 -0.20 -7.45 5.82
CA ASP A 252 -1.62 -7.73 6.06
C ASP A 252 -2.47 -6.47 5.76
N ARG A 253 -3.79 -6.64 5.61
CA ARG A 253 -4.76 -5.58 5.38
C ARG A 253 -5.73 -5.46 6.56
N GLN A 254 -6.03 -4.23 6.96
CA GLN A 254 -7.04 -3.95 7.97
C GLN A 254 -8.12 -3.01 7.45
N ASP A 255 -9.36 -3.35 7.77
CA ASP A 255 -10.53 -2.54 7.42
C ASP A 255 -10.83 -1.52 8.52
N TYR A 256 -11.21 -0.32 8.08
CA TYR A 256 -11.72 0.78 8.89
C TYR A 256 -13.05 1.26 8.31
N TYR A 257 -13.85 1.87 9.18
CA TYR A 257 -15.14 2.42 8.80
C TYR A 257 -15.24 3.84 9.32
N THR A 258 -15.69 4.77 8.48
CA THR A 258 -16.14 6.08 8.95
C THR A 258 -17.65 6.08 9.17
N ASN A 259 -18.09 6.95 10.08
CA ASN A 259 -19.51 7.18 10.29
C ASN A 259 -20.08 8.07 9.17
N TRP A 260 -21.38 7.95 8.95
CA TRP A 260 -22.12 8.77 8.00
C TRP A 260 -22.23 10.23 8.45
N THR A 261 -22.15 11.16 7.50
CA THR A 261 -22.31 12.60 7.77
C THR A 261 -23.77 13.06 7.73
N ARG A 262 -24.65 12.34 7.00
CA ARG A 262 -26.08 12.66 6.82
C ARG A 262 -26.96 11.72 7.63
N ARG A 263 -27.96 12.24 8.34
CA ARG A 263 -28.82 11.42 9.22
C ARG A 263 -29.77 10.50 8.42
N GLU A 264 -30.08 10.93 7.20
CA GLU A 264 -30.98 10.29 6.24
C GLU A 264 -30.30 9.08 5.58
N ASP A 265 -28.98 9.10 5.42
CA ASP A 265 -28.18 8.03 4.83
C ASP A 265 -27.17 7.48 5.83
N LYS A 266 -27.52 6.37 6.48
CA LYS A 266 -26.74 5.74 7.55
C LYS A 266 -25.76 4.67 7.05
N ARG A 267 -25.36 4.71 5.79
CA ARG A 267 -24.40 3.74 5.23
C ARG A 267 -22.98 4.06 5.67
N ASN A 268 -22.21 3.03 6.02
CA ASN A 268 -20.81 3.19 6.43
C ASN A 268 -19.89 3.28 5.19
N ILE A 269 -18.76 3.96 5.34
CA ILE A 269 -17.74 4.02 4.27
C ILE A 269 -16.61 3.05 4.65
N PRO A 270 -16.45 1.92 3.93
CA PRO A 270 -15.38 0.96 4.18
C PRO A 270 -14.07 1.47 3.54
N LEU A 271 -13.00 1.50 4.33
CA LEU A 271 -11.66 1.82 3.87
C LEU A 271 -10.69 0.74 4.33
N HIS A 272 -9.64 0.52 3.54
CA HIS A 272 -8.67 -0.53 3.74
C HIS A 272 -7.28 0.07 3.87
N SER A 273 -6.53 -0.36 4.88
CA SER A 273 -5.11 -0.04 5.01
C SER A 273 -4.25 -1.28 4.86
N VAL A 274 -3.26 -1.20 3.98
CA VAL A 274 -2.22 -2.22 3.84
C VAL A 274 -1.07 -1.87 4.79
N VAL A 275 -0.70 -2.81 5.64
CA VAL A 275 0.38 -2.67 6.62
C VAL A 275 1.49 -3.64 6.30
N SER A 276 2.74 -3.15 6.31
CA SER A 276 3.94 -3.98 6.21
C SER A 276 4.91 -3.71 7.35
N ALA A 277 5.44 -4.78 7.94
CA ALA A 277 6.40 -4.69 9.02
C ALA A 277 7.43 -5.81 8.98
N ASP A 278 8.68 -5.49 9.30
CA ASP A 278 9.70 -6.52 9.51
C ASP A 278 9.49 -7.21 10.87
N ASN A 279 9.35 -8.54 10.84
CA ASN A 279 9.11 -9.41 11.98
C ASN A 279 10.28 -9.41 12.97
N ARG A 280 11.50 -9.10 12.53
CA ARG A 280 12.71 -9.13 13.37
C ARG A 280 12.89 -7.82 14.14
N THR A 281 12.89 -6.70 13.44
CA THR A 281 13.10 -5.36 14.00
C THR A 281 11.80 -4.81 14.61
N GLY A 282 10.65 -5.20 14.06
CA GLY A 282 9.34 -4.63 14.34
C GLY A 282 9.06 -3.33 13.59
N TYR A 283 9.94 -2.92 12.65
CA TYR A 283 9.80 -1.66 11.93
C TYR A 283 8.65 -1.74 10.94
N VAL A 284 7.77 -0.74 10.98
CA VAL A 284 6.61 -0.65 10.09
C VAL A 284 6.96 0.25 8.91
N PHE A 285 7.07 -0.35 7.72
CA PHE A 285 7.43 0.34 6.48
C PHE A 285 6.26 1.10 5.86
N GLY A 286 5.02 0.69 6.13
CA GLY A 286 3.84 1.39 5.62
C GLY A 286 2.57 0.98 6.35
N ALA A 287 1.64 1.93 6.41
CA ALA A 287 0.24 1.75 6.79
C ALA A 287 -0.59 2.60 5.83
N HIS A 288 -0.73 2.11 4.60
CA HIS A 288 -1.24 2.88 3.46
C HIS A 288 -2.74 2.67 3.31
N LEU A 289 -3.51 3.72 3.60
CA LEU A 289 -4.96 3.77 3.44
C LEU A 289 -5.33 4.01 1.97
N ASN A 290 -6.33 3.29 1.46
CA ASN A 290 -6.85 3.41 0.10
C ASN A 290 -7.74 4.66 -0.10
N PHE A 291 -7.24 5.83 0.26
CA PHE A 291 -7.98 7.09 0.22
C PHE A 291 -7.08 8.25 -0.20
N ASP A 292 -7.57 9.07 -1.14
CA ASP A 292 -6.89 10.27 -1.59
C ASP A 292 -7.68 11.54 -1.24
N PRO A 293 -7.25 12.33 -0.24
CA PRO A 293 -7.95 13.53 0.21
C PRO A 293 -7.82 14.72 -0.74
N ARG A 294 -7.01 14.64 -1.81
CA ARG A 294 -6.69 15.77 -2.70
C ARG A 294 -7.77 16.08 -3.73
N PHE A 295 -8.71 15.16 -3.93
CA PHE A 295 -9.70 15.23 -4.99
C PHE A 295 -11.11 15.40 -4.43
N ASP A 296 -11.97 16.09 -5.17
CA ASP A 296 -13.39 16.15 -4.89
C ASP A 296 -14.17 15.14 -5.76
N PRO A 297 -15.09 14.34 -5.17
CA PRO A 297 -15.85 13.36 -5.94
C PRO A 297 -16.70 13.96 -7.07
N GLU A 298 -17.32 15.13 -6.88
CA GLU A 298 -18.17 15.73 -7.90
C GLU A 298 -17.33 16.25 -9.08
N GLU A 299 -16.16 16.83 -8.80
CA GLU A 299 -15.20 17.29 -9.81
C GLU A 299 -14.66 16.10 -10.64
N VAL A 300 -14.21 15.02 -9.99
CA VAL A 300 -13.69 13.84 -10.70
C VAL A 300 -14.76 13.20 -11.58
N GLU A 301 -15.99 13.09 -11.07
CA GLU A 301 -17.12 12.56 -11.84
C GLU A 301 -17.50 13.46 -13.02
N ALA A 302 -17.37 14.78 -12.89
CA ALA A 302 -17.58 15.72 -14.00
C ALA A 302 -16.48 15.57 -15.07
N ASP A 303 -15.21 15.48 -14.66
CA ASP A 303 -14.07 15.30 -15.56
C ASP A 303 -14.14 13.97 -16.32
N VAL A 304 -14.56 12.88 -15.65
CA VAL A 304 -14.76 11.57 -16.28
C VAL A 304 -15.80 11.64 -17.39
N ARG A 305 -16.92 12.34 -17.16
CA ARG A 305 -17.99 12.50 -18.16
C ARG A 305 -17.59 13.42 -19.33
N LEU A 306 -16.69 14.38 -19.10
CA LEU A 306 -16.24 15.29 -20.16
C LEU A 306 -15.29 14.60 -21.14
N ASP A 307 -14.45 13.69 -20.65
CA ASP A 307 -13.44 13.00 -21.45
C ASP A 307 -13.85 11.56 -21.84
N ASP A 308 -15.10 11.15 -21.57
CA ASP A 308 -15.62 9.80 -21.79
C ASP A 308 -14.74 8.68 -21.18
N ASP A 309 -14.05 8.98 -20.07
CA ASP A 309 -13.06 8.09 -19.45
C ASP A 309 -13.71 6.80 -18.95
N ASP A 310 -14.97 6.85 -18.51
CA ASP A 310 -15.72 5.68 -18.04
C ASP A 310 -16.14 4.71 -19.16
N LEU A 311 -16.15 5.16 -20.43
CA LEU A 311 -16.40 4.31 -21.60
C LEU A 311 -15.21 3.42 -21.95
N LEU A 312 -14.00 3.75 -21.48
CA LEU A 312 -12.82 2.91 -21.64
C LEU A 312 -12.86 1.74 -20.65
N PRO A 313 -12.28 0.56 -20.99
CA PRO A 313 -12.03 -0.47 -20.00
C PRO A 313 -11.19 0.11 -18.84
N GLN A 314 -11.48 -0.31 -17.61
CA GLN A 314 -10.91 0.28 -16.40
C GLN A 314 -9.38 0.42 -16.47
N GLU A 315 -8.70 -0.54 -17.09
CA GLU A 315 -7.24 -0.61 -17.14
C GLU A 315 -6.59 0.46 -18.02
N TYR A 316 -7.37 1.15 -18.85
CA TYR A 316 -6.91 2.23 -19.73
C TYR A 316 -7.40 3.62 -19.30
N ARG A 317 -8.23 3.70 -18.27
CA ARG A 317 -8.77 4.97 -17.78
C ARG A 317 -7.69 5.85 -17.15
N ARG A 318 -7.83 7.17 -17.29
CA ARG A 318 -7.03 8.16 -16.55
C ARG A 318 -7.31 8.07 -15.06
N ASN A 319 -8.57 7.85 -14.68
CA ASN A 319 -9.02 7.76 -13.29
C ASN A 319 -9.18 6.33 -12.79
N ALA A 320 -8.54 5.35 -13.44
CA ALA A 320 -8.65 3.91 -13.16
C ALA A 320 -8.48 3.54 -11.67
N ARG A 321 -7.66 4.30 -10.93
CA ARG A 321 -7.36 4.05 -9.52
C ARG A 321 -8.54 4.34 -8.58
N PHE A 322 -9.48 5.17 -8.99
CA PHE A 322 -10.57 5.64 -8.14
C PHE A 322 -11.83 4.82 -8.34
N TRP A 323 -12.55 4.59 -7.23
CA TRP A 323 -13.91 4.10 -7.29
C TRP A 323 -14.83 5.21 -7.84
N LEU A 324 -15.27 5.05 -9.08
CA LEU A 324 -16.35 5.86 -9.65
C LEU A 324 -17.71 5.32 -9.22
N LYS A 325 -18.75 6.15 -9.32
CA LYS A 325 -20.12 5.75 -8.97
C LYS A 325 -20.60 4.56 -9.80
N SER A 326 -20.28 4.54 -11.10
CA SER A 326 -20.60 3.44 -12.01
C SER A 326 -19.93 2.13 -11.58
N ASP A 327 -18.65 2.17 -11.19
CA ASP A 327 -17.89 1.01 -10.72
C ASP A 327 -18.47 0.49 -9.39
N TYR A 328 -18.84 1.41 -8.49
CA TYR A 328 -19.46 1.09 -7.21
C TYR A 328 -20.84 0.41 -7.36
N ASP A 329 -21.70 0.94 -8.23
CA ASP A 329 -23.02 0.35 -8.51
C ASP A 329 -22.87 -1.06 -9.10
N ALA A 330 -21.91 -1.26 -10.01
CA ALA A 330 -21.56 -2.57 -10.55
C ALA A 330 -21.03 -3.53 -9.46
N SER A 331 -20.24 -3.03 -8.52
CA SER A 331 -19.69 -3.82 -7.39
C SER A 331 -20.77 -4.32 -6.44
N ILE A 332 -21.79 -3.51 -6.12
CA ILE A 332 -22.93 -3.97 -5.29
C ILE A 332 -23.68 -5.12 -5.98
N ALA A 333 -23.97 -4.98 -7.27
CA ALA A 333 -24.65 -6.01 -8.05
C ALA A 333 -23.83 -7.31 -8.08
N ALA A 334 -22.51 -7.19 -8.25
CA ALA A 334 -21.60 -8.32 -8.25
C ALA A 334 -21.52 -9.02 -6.88
N THR A 335 -21.49 -8.26 -5.78
CA THR A 335 -21.38 -8.81 -4.41
C THR A 335 -22.63 -9.62 -4.03
N ALA A 336 -23.83 -9.16 -4.40
CA ALA A 336 -25.08 -9.85 -4.10
C ALA A 336 -25.16 -11.28 -4.68
N ALA A 337 -24.45 -11.55 -5.78
CA ALA A 337 -24.46 -12.83 -6.49
C ALA A 337 -23.33 -13.80 -6.07
N ARG A 338 -22.47 -13.42 -5.10
CA ARG A 338 -21.29 -14.22 -4.71
C ARG A 338 -21.62 -15.34 -3.72
N LYS A 339 -20.93 -16.47 -3.86
CA LYS A 339 -20.98 -17.58 -2.90
C LYS A 339 -19.99 -17.33 -1.76
N ARG A 340 -20.43 -17.53 -0.52
CA ARG A 340 -19.55 -17.50 0.67
C ARG A 340 -19.12 -18.91 1.04
N TYR A 341 -17.83 -19.18 0.94
CA TYR A 341 -17.23 -20.46 1.36
C TYR A 341 -16.78 -20.35 2.82
N LYS A 342 -17.04 -21.39 3.62
CA LYS A 342 -16.62 -21.46 5.04
C LYS A 342 -15.67 -22.63 5.25
N GLY A 343 -14.50 -22.39 5.84
CA GLY A 343 -13.60 -23.44 6.33
C GLY A 343 -14.10 -23.99 7.66
N LYS A 344 -14.48 -25.28 7.71
CA LYS A 344 -15.31 -25.79 8.81
C LYS A 344 -14.55 -26.46 9.97
N LYS A 345 -13.30 -26.90 9.81
CA LYS A 345 -12.61 -27.71 10.84
C LYS A 345 -11.14 -27.38 11.07
N THR A 346 -10.33 -27.34 10.01
CA THR A 346 -8.87 -27.19 10.11
C THR A 346 -8.38 -25.86 9.52
N VAL A 347 -7.15 -25.48 9.86
CA VAL A 347 -6.49 -24.31 9.25
C VAL A 347 -6.35 -24.45 7.73
N LEU A 348 -6.15 -25.69 7.22
CA LEU A 348 -6.07 -25.95 5.78
C LEU A 348 -7.44 -25.87 5.10
N ASP A 349 -8.54 -26.25 5.78
CA ASP A 349 -9.89 -26.03 5.25
C ASP A 349 -10.22 -24.55 5.14
N ALA A 350 -9.76 -23.74 6.09
CA ALA A 350 -9.87 -22.28 6.02
C ALA A 350 -9.06 -21.75 4.82
N ALA A 351 -7.86 -22.28 4.58
CA ALA A 351 -7.09 -21.91 3.41
C ALA A 351 -7.80 -22.27 2.10
N ALA A 352 -8.34 -23.49 1.98
CA ALA A 352 -9.11 -23.92 0.82
C ALA A 352 -10.34 -23.02 0.55
N ALA A 353 -11.06 -22.63 1.61
CA ALA A 353 -12.21 -21.73 1.49
C ALA A 353 -11.82 -20.33 0.98
N ARG A 354 -10.66 -19.80 1.35
CA ARG A 354 -10.19 -18.50 0.83
C ARG A 354 -9.85 -18.58 -0.66
N TYR A 355 -9.19 -19.64 -1.13
CA TYR A 355 -8.98 -19.85 -2.57
C TYR A 355 -10.30 -19.94 -3.33
N ALA A 356 -11.27 -20.72 -2.84
CA ALA A 356 -12.57 -20.86 -3.46
C ALA A 356 -13.32 -19.52 -3.53
N THR A 357 -13.23 -18.72 -2.48
CA THR A 357 -13.82 -17.38 -2.43
C THR A 357 -13.16 -16.43 -3.44
N ALA A 358 -11.83 -16.43 -3.53
CA ALA A 358 -11.11 -15.63 -4.51
C ALA A 358 -11.44 -16.03 -5.94
N ALA A 359 -11.56 -17.33 -6.23
CA ALA A 359 -11.88 -17.85 -7.56
C ALA A 359 -13.34 -17.56 -8.01
N ASP A 360 -14.25 -17.26 -7.08
CA ASP A 360 -15.64 -16.84 -7.40
C ASP A 360 -15.74 -15.34 -7.74
N ARG A 361 -14.66 -14.57 -7.52
CA ARG A 361 -14.58 -13.16 -7.90
C ARG A 361 -14.41 -13.05 -9.41
N GLU A 362 -14.96 -11.98 -9.97
CA GLU A 362 -14.76 -11.62 -11.39
C GLU A 362 -13.31 -11.22 -11.66
N ASP A 363 -12.74 -10.47 -10.73
CA ASP A 363 -11.32 -10.14 -10.68
C ASP A 363 -10.78 -10.72 -9.37
N VAL A 364 -9.91 -11.73 -9.48
CA VAL A 364 -9.38 -12.46 -8.32
C VAL A 364 -8.58 -11.54 -7.39
N GLU A 365 -8.00 -10.47 -7.93
CA GLU A 365 -7.12 -9.54 -7.21
C GLU A 365 -7.90 -8.43 -6.49
N VAL A 366 -9.18 -8.20 -6.82
CA VAL A 366 -10.02 -7.19 -6.18
C VAL A 366 -10.67 -7.78 -4.92
N SER A 367 -10.21 -7.33 -3.75
CA SER A 367 -10.71 -7.79 -2.46
C SER A 367 -11.69 -6.82 -1.78
N ASP A 368 -11.96 -5.68 -2.41
CA ASP A 368 -12.97 -4.71 -1.99
C ASP A 368 -14.37 -5.29 -2.29
N GLU A 369 -15.26 -5.23 -1.31
CA GLU A 369 -16.64 -5.68 -1.43
C GLU A 369 -17.57 -4.60 -0.87
N PHE A 370 -18.50 -4.13 -1.70
CA PHE A 370 -19.56 -3.22 -1.27
C PHE A 370 -20.89 -3.97 -1.23
N ASP A 371 -21.63 -3.78 -0.15
CA ASP A 371 -23.03 -4.15 -0.06
C ASP A 371 -23.94 -2.91 -0.05
N ARG A 372 -25.25 -3.13 0.02
CA ARG A 372 -26.25 -2.04 0.01
C ARG A 372 -26.20 -1.14 1.25
N GLU A 373 -25.41 -1.51 2.26
CA GLU A 373 -25.27 -0.81 3.53
C GLU A 373 -23.97 -0.01 3.61
N MET A 374 -23.15 -0.08 2.56
CA MET A 374 -21.92 0.69 2.40
C MET A 374 -22.14 1.85 1.42
N GLN A 375 -21.22 2.80 1.39
CA GLN A 375 -21.17 3.88 0.40
C GLN A 375 -19.73 4.38 0.20
N LEU A 376 -19.51 5.12 -0.88
CA LEU A 376 -18.24 5.83 -1.12
C LEU A 376 -18.12 7.09 -0.23
N PRO A 377 -16.90 7.61 0.00
CA PRO A 377 -16.70 8.87 0.71
C PRO A 377 -17.41 10.05 0.04
N GLY A 378 -17.96 10.96 0.86
CA GLY A 378 -18.52 12.23 0.37
C GLY A 378 -17.50 13.35 0.16
N THR A 379 -16.24 13.13 0.54
CA THR A 379 -15.10 14.04 0.35
C THR A 379 -13.84 13.21 0.16
N GLY A 380 -12.96 13.58 -0.76
CA GLY A 380 -11.84 12.73 -1.15
C GLY A 380 -12.29 11.52 -1.96
N MET A 381 -11.38 10.93 -2.72
CA MET A 381 -11.67 9.74 -3.51
C MET A 381 -11.21 8.47 -2.80
N GLN A 382 -12.03 7.42 -2.84
CA GLN A 382 -11.57 6.09 -2.46
C GLN A 382 -10.79 5.47 -3.61
N VAL A 383 -9.60 4.97 -3.30
CA VAL A 383 -8.75 4.23 -4.25
C VAL A 383 -9.14 2.76 -4.20
N HIS A 384 -9.17 2.07 -5.34
CA HIS A 384 -9.34 0.62 -5.33
C HIS A 384 -8.20 -0.05 -4.55
N GLY A 385 -8.55 -1.01 -3.69
CA GLY A 385 -7.62 -1.67 -2.79
C GLY A 385 -6.45 -2.34 -3.51
N GLU A 386 -6.67 -2.91 -4.70
CA GLU A 386 -5.61 -3.52 -5.50
C GLU A 386 -4.58 -2.50 -5.98
N TYR A 387 -4.97 -1.30 -6.41
CA TYR A 387 -4.01 -0.28 -6.82
C TYR A 387 -3.18 0.21 -5.63
N THR A 388 -3.80 0.32 -4.45
CA THR A 388 -3.08 0.60 -3.19
C THR A 388 -2.09 -0.53 -2.86
N LEU A 389 -2.45 -1.79 -3.08
CA LEU A 389 -1.57 -2.95 -2.88
C LEU A 389 -0.38 -2.95 -3.84
N TYR A 390 -0.63 -2.80 -5.15
CA TYR A 390 0.43 -2.71 -6.15
C TYR A 390 1.39 -1.55 -5.85
N ALA A 391 0.86 -0.38 -5.51
CA ALA A 391 1.68 0.75 -5.13
C ALA A 391 2.46 0.50 -3.83
N HIS A 392 1.85 -0.13 -2.82
CA HIS A 392 2.52 -0.49 -1.57
C HIS A 392 3.75 -1.38 -1.82
N PHE A 393 3.64 -2.41 -2.66
CA PHE A 393 4.78 -3.27 -2.99
C PHE A 393 5.85 -2.57 -3.84
N GLN A 394 5.48 -1.63 -4.70
CA GLN A 394 6.45 -0.78 -5.41
C GLN A 394 7.20 0.17 -4.45
N VAL A 395 6.51 0.74 -3.45
CA VAL A 395 7.17 1.51 -2.38
C VAL A 395 8.14 0.60 -1.60
N LEU A 396 7.72 -0.61 -1.24
CA LEU A 396 8.61 -1.57 -0.59
C LEU A 396 9.81 -1.92 -1.46
N LYS A 397 9.65 -2.14 -2.77
CA LYS A 397 10.78 -2.41 -3.68
C LYS A 397 11.84 -1.32 -3.58
N ARG A 398 11.42 -0.06 -3.57
CA ARG A 398 12.32 1.10 -3.48
C ARG A 398 12.95 1.22 -2.09
N SER A 399 12.16 1.08 -1.02
CA SER A 399 12.63 1.23 0.37
C SER A 399 13.51 0.06 0.87
N LEU A 400 13.43 -1.11 0.24
CA LEU A 400 14.15 -2.31 0.66
C LEU A 400 15.37 -2.61 -0.21
N ALA A 401 15.74 -1.70 -1.11
CA ALA A 401 16.83 -1.88 -2.07
C ALA A 401 18.21 -2.12 -1.44
N GLY A 402 18.41 -1.76 -0.17
CA GLY A 402 19.63 -2.03 0.59
C GLY A 402 19.68 -3.38 1.32
N ALA A 403 18.63 -4.22 1.22
CA ALA A 403 18.58 -5.53 1.87
C ALA A 403 19.55 -6.55 1.26
N GLN A 404 19.96 -7.55 2.05
CA GLN A 404 20.75 -8.69 1.55
C GLN A 404 19.88 -9.83 1.01
N SER A 405 18.65 -9.95 1.52
CA SER A 405 17.61 -10.87 1.04
C SER A 405 16.30 -10.55 1.75
N ILE A 406 15.18 -10.95 1.16
CA ILE A 406 13.84 -10.63 1.67
C ILE A 406 12.98 -11.89 1.67
N THR A 407 12.29 -12.15 2.78
CA THR A 407 11.19 -13.11 2.82
C THR A 407 9.90 -12.42 3.22
N PHE A 408 8.92 -12.42 2.32
CA PHE A 408 7.57 -11.94 2.56
C PHE A 408 6.68 -13.02 3.16
N TYR A 409 5.92 -12.66 4.17
CA TYR A 409 4.85 -13.43 4.77
C TYR A 409 3.55 -12.65 4.59
N LEU A 410 2.68 -13.15 3.73
CA LEU A 410 1.48 -12.48 3.27
C LEU A 410 0.25 -13.13 3.92
N ASP A 411 -0.76 -12.34 4.26
CA ASP A 411 -2.09 -12.92 4.45
C ASP A 411 -2.54 -13.56 3.13
N GLN A 412 -3.44 -14.53 3.21
CA GLN A 412 -3.86 -15.32 2.06
C GLN A 412 -4.84 -14.53 1.18
N ASP A 413 -4.31 -13.56 0.45
CA ASP A 413 -4.99 -12.69 -0.50
C ASP A 413 -4.32 -12.74 -1.88
N ALA A 414 -5.13 -12.88 -2.93
CA ALA A 414 -4.64 -13.01 -4.29
C ALA A 414 -4.07 -11.69 -4.84
N GLY A 415 -4.63 -10.55 -4.44
CA GLY A 415 -4.11 -9.22 -4.79
C GLY A 415 -2.74 -8.97 -4.17
N MET A 416 -2.53 -9.39 -2.91
CA MET A 416 -1.21 -9.33 -2.26
C MET A 416 -0.17 -10.18 -3.00
N ARG A 417 -0.51 -11.42 -3.37
CA ARG A 417 0.37 -12.29 -4.17
C ARG A 417 0.72 -11.62 -5.51
N ALA A 418 -0.28 -11.15 -6.24
CA ALA A 418 -0.07 -10.55 -7.55
C ALA A 418 0.77 -9.28 -7.49
N ALA A 419 0.50 -8.39 -6.52
CA ALA A 419 1.27 -7.16 -6.29
C ALA A 419 2.72 -7.43 -5.87
N CYS A 420 2.93 -8.38 -4.95
CA CYS A 420 4.27 -8.81 -4.54
C CYS A 420 5.07 -9.34 -5.73
N PHE A 421 4.48 -10.26 -6.50
CA PHE A 421 5.12 -10.85 -7.67
C PHE A 421 5.36 -9.82 -8.77
N ALA A 422 4.47 -8.85 -8.93
CA ALA A 422 4.62 -7.78 -9.90
C ALA A 422 5.78 -6.85 -9.57
N ALA A 423 5.95 -6.49 -8.30
CA ALA A 423 7.05 -5.62 -7.90
C ALA A 423 8.39 -6.37 -7.92
N PHE A 424 8.44 -7.59 -7.38
CA PHE A 424 9.68 -8.31 -7.10
C PHE A 424 9.99 -9.46 -8.09
N HIS A 425 9.46 -9.46 -9.31
CA HIS A 425 9.63 -10.60 -10.21
C HIS A 425 11.11 -10.91 -10.52
N GLU A 426 11.94 -9.88 -10.73
CA GLU A 426 13.38 -10.04 -11.00
C GLU A 426 14.08 -10.63 -9.78
N GLU A 427 13.80 -10.09 -8.60
CA GLU A 427 14.38 -10.53 -7.34
C GLU A 427 13.94 -11.96 -6.97
N ILE A 428 12.70 -12.32 -7.29
CA ILE A 428 12.19 -13.69 -7.17
C ILE A 428 12.93 -14.61 -8.15
N GLN A 429 13.19 -14.14 -9.37
CA GLN A 429 13.92 -14.91 -10.39
C GLN A 429 15.37 -15.23 -10.00
N HIS A 430 15.96 -14.42 -9.13
CA HIS A 430 17.33 -14.58 -8.63
C HIS A 430 17.40 -15.13 -7.19
N ASP A 431 16.30 -15.68 -6.66
CA ASP A 431 16.22 -16.20 -5.28
C ASP A 431 16.63 -15.18 -4.19
N PHE A 432 16.49 -13.88 -4.49
CA PHE A 432 16.72 -12.80 -3.54
C PHE A 432 15.46 -12.50 -2.70
N VAL A 433 14.29 -12.68 -3.32
CA VAL A 433 12.97 -12.54 -2.66
C VAL A 433 12.24 -13.87 -2.66
N HIS A 434 11.74 -14.24 -1.48
CA HIS A 434 10.87 -15.40 -1.26
C HIS A 434 9.53 -14.93 -0.70
N ALA A 435 8.43 -15.55 -1.11
CA ALA A 435 7.10 -15.20 -0.57
C ALA A 435 6.34 -16.42 -0.07
N PHE A 436 5.65 -16.24 1.05
CA PHE A 436 4.81 -17.25 1.68
C PHE A 436 3.42 -16.69 1.93
N PHE A 437 2.39 -17.51 1.74
CA PHE A 437 1.15 -17.28 2.45
C PHE A 437 1.25 -17.84 3.87
N VAL A 438 0.65 -17.14 4.83
CA VAL A 438 0.52 -17.60 6.21
C VAL A 438 -0.96 -17.62 6.57
N THR A 439 -1.40 -18.73 7.15
CA THR A 439 -2.74 -18.83 7.74
C THR A 439 -2.64 -19.36 9.15
N VAL A 440 -3.50 -18.84 10.02
CA VAL A 440 -3.59 -19.23 11.43
C VAL A 440 -5.06 -19.48 11.75
N LYS A 441 -5.33 -20.47 12.60
CA LYS A 441 -6.68 -20.72 13.08
C LYS A 441 -7.12 -19.61 14.05
N LYS A 442 -7.96 -18.71 13.55
CA LYS A 442 -8.41 -17.51 14.29
C LYS A 442 -9.36 -17.85 15.45
N GLU A 443 -10.22 -18.85 15.29
CA GLU A 443 -11.24 -19.25 16.27
C GLU A 443 -10.76 -20.41 17.16
N MET A 444 -9.98 -20.06 18.20
CA MET A 444 -9.58 -21.02 19.24
C MET A 444 -9.77 -20.41 20.63
N THR A 445 -10.32 -21.19 21.55
CA THR A 445 -10.40 -20.82 22.97
C THR A 445 -9.02 -20.79 23.60
N LYS A 446 -8.85 -20.06 24.71
CA LYS A 446 -7.57 -20.01 25.43
C LYS A 446 -7.06 -21.42 25.81
N GLY A 447 -7.96 -22.32 26.18
CA GLY A 447 -7.63 -23.72 26.49
C GLY A 447 -7.12 -24.49 25.27
N GLN A 448 -7.78 -24.34 24.11
CA GLN A 448 -7.33 -24.97 22.86
C GLN A 448 -5.95 -24.46 22.42
N LYS A 449 -5.69 -23.15 22.54
CA LYS A 449 -4.37 -22.57 22.24
C LYS A 449 -3.29 -23.15 23.15
N LEU A 450 -3.57 -23.24 24.45
CA LEU A 450 -2.64 -23.82 25.42
C LEU A 450 -2.38 -25.30 25.15
N ALA A 451 -3.41 -26.08 24.79
CA ALA A 451 -3.27 -27.49 24.43
C ALA A 451 -2.36 -27.67 23.19
N ALA A 452 -2.62 -26.91 22.12
CA ALA A 452 -1.81 -26.96 20.90
C ALA A 452 -0.34 -26.55 21.15
N PHE A 453 -0.13 -25.52 21.98
CA PHE A 453 1.21 -25.10 22.38
C PHE A 453 1.93 -26.18 23.22
N ASN A 454 1.24 -26.78 24.19
CA ASN A 454 1.82 -27.84 25.03
C ASN A 454 2.15 -29.11 24.22
N GLU A 455 1.31 -29.47 23.25
CA GLU A 455 1.59 -30.56 22.32
C GLU A 455 2.85 -30.28 21.49
N ALA A 456 2.98 -29.05 20.97
CA ALA A 456 4.18 -28.61 20.26
C ALA A 456 5.44 -28.67 21.12
N GLN A 457 5.36 -28.24 22.38
CA GLN A 457 6.47 -28.34 23.34
C GLN A 457 6.85 -29.79 23.64
N LYS A 458 5.87 -30.69 23.79
CA LYS A 458 6.13 -32.13 23.94
C LYS A 458 6.83 -32.72 22.72
N ARG A 459 6.38 -32.37 21.51
CA ARG A 459 7.02 -32.79 20.26
C ARG A 459 8.47 -32.31 20.19
N PHE A 460 8.73 -31.05 20.53
CA PHE A 460 10.08 -30.51 20.57
C PHE A 460 10.97 -31.21 21.61
N ALA A 461 10.45 -31.46 22.82
CA ALA A 461 11.18 -32.17 23.87
C ALA A 461 11.52 -33.61 23.45
N ALA A 462 10.60 -34.32 22.79
CA ALA A 462 10.84 -35.67 22.27
C ALA A 462 11.93 -35.66 21.18
N ALA A 463 11.89 -34.70 20.25
CA ALA A 463 12.91 -34.56 19.22
C ALA A 463 14.28 -34.20 19.82
N LYS A 464 14.32 -33.35 20.85
CA LYS A 464 15.55 -33.02 21.58
C LYS A 464 16.14 -34.24 22.29
N ALA A 465 15.30 -35.10 22.86
CA ALA A 465 15.75 -36.34 23.48
C ALA A 465 16.32 -37.35 22.47
N SER A 466 15.76 -37.42 21.25
CA SER A 466 16.23 -38.35 20.22
C SER A 466 17.45 -37.83 19.43
N MET A 467 17.54 -36.53 19.19
CA MET A 467 18.57 -35.91 18.34
C MET A 467 19.80 -35.41 19.11
N GLY A 468 19.81 -35.49 20.45
CA GLY A 468 21.00 -35.25 21.27
C GLY A 468 21.60 -33.85 21.15
N LEU A 469 22.95 -33.75 21.23
CA LEU A 469 23.80 -32.55 21.35
C LEU A 469 23.64 -31.46 20.26
N LEU A 470 22.68 -31.59 19.34
CA LEU A 470 22.38 -30.55 18.36
C LEU A 470 21.80 -29.29 19.04
N ASP A 471 22.12 -28.13 18.48
CA ASP A 471 21.51 -26.88 18.91
C ASP A 471 19.99 -26.88 18.66
N ASP A 472 19.27 -26.16 19.53
CA ASP A 472 17.81 -26.05 19.47
C ASP A 472 17.31 -25.57 18.09
N GLU A 473 18.08 -24.74 17.36
CA GLU A 473 17.73 -24.30 16.01
C GLU A 473 17.78 -25.45 15.00
N PHE A 474 18.81 -26.29 15.02
CA PHE A 474 18.92 -27.43 14.11
C PHE A 474 17.83 -28.47 14.33
N ILE A 475 17.45 -28.72 15.59
CA ILE A 475 16.34 -29.63 15.92
C ILE A 475 15.02 -29.08 15.35
N LYS A 476 14.78 -27.76 15.46
CA LYS A 476 13.58 -27.13 14.89
C LYS A 476 13.56 -27.20 13.37
N ILE A 477 14.71 -27.00 12.72
CA ILE A 477 14.86 -27.15 11.27
C ILE A 477 14.56 -28.60 10.86
N ALA A 478 15.09 -29.60 11.56
CA ALA A 478 14.80 -31.01 11.29
C ALA A 478 13.30 -31.34 11.41
N LEU A 479 12.63 -30.83 12.44
CA LEU A 479 11.18 -30.99 12.61
C LEU A 479 10.37 -30.37 11.47
N ILE A 480 10.84 -29.28 10.87
CA ILE A 480 10.21 -28.69 9.68
C ILE A 480 10.43 -29.59 8.46
N LYS A 481 11.65 -30.13 8.29
CA LYS A 481 11.98 -31.05 7.19
C LYS A 481 11.09 -32.29 7.19
N GLU A 482 10.79 -32.85 8.36
CA GLU A 482 9.83 -33.95 8.52
C GLU A 482 8.42 -33.63 8.00
N GLN A 483 8.03 -32.35 7.96
CA GLN A 483 6.73 -31.92 7.45
C GLN A 483 6.72 -31.65 5.93
N LEU A 484 7.88 -31.49 5.28
CA LEU A 484 7.98 -31.25 3.84
C LEU A 484 7.28 -32.33 2.99
N PRO A 485 7.48 -33.65 3.21
CA PRO A 485 6.80 -34.68 2.42
C PRO A 485 5.30 -34.79 2.71
N LEU A 486 4.80 -34.16 3.79
CA LEU A 486 3.40 -34.20 4.22
C LEU A 486 2.58 -33.00 3.71
N MET A 487 3.20 -32.11 2.94
CA MET A 487 2.53 -30.92 2.41
C MET A 487 1.33 -31.28 1.53
N LYS A 488 0.30 -30.43 1.58
CA LYS A 488 -0.91 -30.59 0.76
C LYS A 488 -1.04 -29.48 -0.28
N GLU A 489 -1.36 -29.85 -1.51
CA GLU A 489 -1.67 -28.90 -2.56
C GLU A 489 -3.09 -28.34 -2.40
N ILE A 490 -3.23 -27.02 -2.37
CA ILE A 490 -4.52 -26.34 -2.20
C ILE A 490 -4.60 -25.14 -3.17
N GLY A 491 -5.78 -24.91 -3.74
CA GLY A 491 -6.06 -23.76 -4.61
C GLY A 491 -5.72 -23.99 -6.08
N GLY A 492 -6.07 -23.01 -6.93
CA GLY A 492 -5.89 -23.12 -8.39
C GLY A 492 -4.43 -23.21 -8.83
N TYR A 493 -3.51 -22.62 -8.07
CA TYR A 493 -2.07 -22.69 -8.30
C TYR A 493 -1.40 -23.93 -7.70
N LYS A 494 -2.18 -24.81 -7.04
CA LYS A 494 -1.68 -26.00 -6.34
C LYS A 494 -0.58 -25.66 -5.33
N ASP A 495 -0.77 -24.57 -4.59
CA ASP A 495 0.21 -24.12 -3.60
C ASP A 495 0.38 -25.19 -2.51
N LYS A 496 1.63 -25.53 -2.17
CA LYS A 496 1.97 -26.59 -1.20
C LYS A 496 2.01 -26.04 0.21
N TRP A 497 1.05 -26.48 1.03
CA TRP A 497 0.88 -26.03 2.42
C TRP A 497 1.53 -26.98 3.41
N LEU A 498 2.38 -26.43 4.27
CA LEU A 498 2.99 -27.08 5.43
C LEU A 498 2.27 -26.67 6.70
N LEU A 499 1.88 -27.66 7.52
CA LEU A 499 1.39 -27.41 8.87
C LEU A 499 2.59 -27.22 9.79
N HIS A 500 2.68 -26.06 10.44
CA HIS A 500 3.84 -25.72 11.25
C HIS A 500 3.88 -26.62 12.50
N PRO A 501 4.96 -27.41 12.72
CA PRO A 501 5.02 -28.41 13.78
C PRO A 501 5.17 -27.79 15.17
N LEU A 502 5.60 -26.54 15.24
CA LEU A 502 5.92 -25.80 16.46
C LEU A 502 5.17 -24.45 16.56
N PRO A 503 3.83 -24.43 16.57
CA PRO A 503 3.06 -23.19 16.67
C PRO A 503 3.32 -22.42 17.97
N THR A 504 3.07 -21.11 17.96
CA THR A 504 3.16 -20.27 19.15
C THR A 504 1.78 -20.06 19.78
N MET A 505 1.73 -19.54 21.01
CA MET A 505 0.45 -19.19 21.66
C MET A 505 -0.36 -18.15 20.87
N ASN A 506 0.32 -17.25 20.15
CA ASN A 506 -0.30 -16.18 19.37
C ASN A 506 -0.70 -16.66 17.96
N GLU A 507 0.03 -17.63 17.41
CA GLU A 507 -0.25 -18.26 16.11
C GLU A 507 -0.51 -19.78 16.29
N PRO A 508 -1.63 -20.16 16.92
CA PRO A 508 -1.96 -21.57 17.12
C PRO A 508 -2.42 -22.21 15.80
N GLU A 509 -2.10 -23.48 15.57
CA GLU A 509 -2.40 -24.20 14.32
C GLU A 509 -2.08 -23.36 13.07
N LYS A 510 -0.80 -23.00 12.90
CA LYS A 510 -0.29 -22.21 11.77
C LYS A 510 0.02 -23.10 10.57
N ALA A 511 -0.31 -22.66 9.36
CA ALA A 511 0.15 -23.27 8.12
C ALA A 511 0.73 -22.23 7.17
N LEU A 512 1.71 -22.63 6.37
CA LEU A 512 2.39 -21.78 5.41
C LEU A 512 2.46 -22.43 4.04
N ALA A 513 2.36 -21.64 2.98
CA ALA A 513 2.61 -22.10 1.61
C ALA A 513 3.69 -21.27 0.95
N TYR A 514 4.72 -21.93 0.39
CA TYR A 514 5.80 -21.27 -0.32
C TYR A 514 5.36 -20.97 -1.76
N LEU A 515 5.25 -19.68 -2.10
CA LEU A 515 4.60 -19.23 -3.33
C LEU A 515 5.59 -19.06 -4.50
N THR A 516 6.87 -18.88 -4.19
CA THR A 516 7.93 -18.60 -5.17
C THR A 516 8.82 -19.81 -5.42
N ALA A 517 8.29 -21.02 -5.20
CA ALA A 517 8.99 -22.25 -5.52
C ALA A 517 9.20 -22.38 -7.04
N ARG A 518 10.43 -22.66 -7.46
CA ARG A 518 10.79 -22.84 -8.88
C ARG A 518 11.79 -23.99 -9.06
N PRO A 519 11.77 -24.71 -10.21
CA PRO A 519 12.67 -25.84 -10.44
C PRO A 519 14.16 -25.46 -10.51
N ASP A 520 14.46 -24.23 -10.94
CA ASP A 520 15.80 -23.66 -11.11
C ASP A 520 16.34 -22.98 -9.84
N SER A 521 15.53 -22.93 -8.77
CA SER A 521 15.89 -22.26 -7.52
C SER A 521 17.07 -22.96 -6.82
N GLN A 522 18.02 -22.17 -6.34
CA GLN A 522 19.22 -22.63 -5.63
C GLN A 522 19.03 -22.72 -4.11
N VAL A 523 17.78 -22.56 -3.64
CA VAL A 523 17.45 -22.62 -2.21
C VAL A 523 17.63 -24.04 -1.69
N SER A 524 18.58 -24.23 -0.79
CA SER A 524 18.78 -25.50 -0.10
C SER A 524 17.59 -25.86 0.80
N GLU A 525 17.43 -27.15 1.09
CA GLU A 525 16.38 -27.63 2.00
C GLU A 525 16.47 -26.99 3.39
N ASP A 526 17.68 -26.75 3.90
CA ASP A 526 17.93 -26.06 5.18
C ASP A 526 17.46 -24.60 5.16
N GLN A 527 17.78 -23.87 4.09
CA GLN A 527 17.31 -22.50 3.91
C GLN A 527 15.78 -22.45 3.83
N LEU A 528 15.16 -23.37 3.07
CA LEU A 528 13.71 -23.46 2.96
C LEU A 528 13.07 -23.77 4.31
N ALA A 529 13.58 -24.77 5.03
CA ALA A 529 13.09 -25.14 6.34
C ALA A 529 13.24 -24.00 7.36
N LYS A 530 14.32 -23.21 7.27
CA LYS A 530 14.51 -22.01 8.08
C LYS A 530 13.46 -20.92 7.77
N MET A 531 13.12 -20.69 6.50
CA MET A 531 12.04 -19.77 6.14
C MET A 531 10.69 -20.25 6.70
N TYR A 532 10.36 -21.54 6.58
CA TYR A 532 9.15 -22.10 7.18
C TYR A 532 9.13 -21.97 8.72
N LEU A 533 10.26 -22.19 9.38
CA LEU A 533 10.39 -22.11 10.84
C LEU A 533 10.09 -20.69 11.38
N TYR A 534 10.61 -19.66 10.70
CA TYR A 534 10.46 -18.27 11.14
C TYR A 534 9.25 -17.57 10.53
N GLY A 535 8.49 -18.24 9.67
CA GLY A 535 7.39 -17.61 8.96
C GLY A 535 6.22 -17.24 9.86
N SER A 536 5.84 -15.96 9.83
CA SER A 536 4.91 -15.37 10.78
C SER A 536 4.30 -14.07 10.26
N MET A 537 3.07 -13.78 10.69
CA MET A 537 2.38 -12.51 10.47
C MET A 537 2.62 -11.50 11.62
N TYR A 538 3.44 -11.88 12.60
CA TYR A 538 3.56 -11.20 13.89
C TYR A 538 3.87 -9.70 13.79
N GLY A 539 4.72 -9.26 12.86
CA GLY A 539 5.06 -7.85 12.69
C GLY A 539 3.84 -6.97 12.40
N ALA A 540 3.12 -7.30 11.32
CA ALA A 540 1.90 -6.61 10.91
C ALA A 540 0.79 -6.77 11.95
N ASP A 541 0.54 -7.99 12.43
CA ASP A 541 -0.48 -8.28 13.45
C ASP A 541 -0.26 -7.46 14.73
N ARG A 542 0.99 -7.36 15.18
CA ARG A 542 1.33 -6.60 16.38
C ARG A 542 1.04 -5.11 16.21
N PHE A 543 1.36 -4.54 15.05
CA PHE A 543 1.07 -3.13 14.79
C PHE A 543 -0.44 -2.87 14.60
N MET A 544 -1.15 -3.76 13.92
CA MET A 544 -2.62 -3.69 13.81
C MET A 544 -3.32 -3.83 15.17
N GLU A 545 -2.83 -4.70 16.04
CA GLU A 545 -3.33 -4.81 17.41
C GLU A 545 -3.00 -3.56 18.23
N LEU A 546 -1.84 -2.94 17.99
CA LEU A 546 -1.48 -1.66 18.59
C LEU A 546 -2.44 -0.55 18.16
N ILE A 547 -2.77 -0.46 16.86
CA ILE A 547 -3.78 0.46 16.30
C ILE A 547 -5.08 0.31 17.09
N ARG A 548 -5.61 -0.92 17.19
CA ARG A 548 -6.88 -1.21 17.89
C ARG A 548 -6.87 -0.83 19.37
N ARG A 549 -5.70 -0.91 20.02
CA ARG A 549 -5.57 -0.61 21.46
C ARG A 549 -5.30 0.86 21.76
N ARG A 550 -4.78 1.63 20.80
CA ARG A 550 -4.28 2.98 21.01
C ARG A 550 -5.04 4.06 20.27
N LEU A 551 -5.67 3.74 19.14
CA LEU A 551 -6.41 4.71 18.36
C LEU A 551 -7.90 4.51 18.61
N SER A 552 -8.43 5.26 19.57
CA SER A 552 -9.85 5.19 19.95
C SER A 552 -10.79 5.30 18.74
N PRO A 553 -10.55 6.17 17.74
CA PRO A 553 -11.39 6.24 16.54
C PRO A 553 -11.35 5.01 15.63
N LEU A 554 -10.34 4.15 15.76
CA LEU A 554 -10.13 2.96 14.92
C LEU A 554 -10.35 1.66 15.71
N GLU A 555 -11.00 1.75 16.87
CA GLU A 555 -11.48 0.58 17.61
C GLU A 555 -12.53 -0.17 16.78
N ARG A 556 -12.49 -1.50 16.81
CA ARG A 556 -13.54 -2.31 16.18
C ARG A 556 -14.87 -2.08 16.91
N ALA A 557 -15.96 -1.99 16.16
CA ALA A 557 -17.30 -2.00 16.75
C ALA A 557 -17.51 -3.29 17.55
N LEU A 558 -18.21 -3.15 18.68
CA LEU A 558 -18.82 -4.28 19.36
C LEU A 558 -20.01 -4.72 18.50
N SER A 559 -19.98 -5.94 17.96
CA SER A 559 -21.12 -6.49 17.25
C SER A 559 -22.29 -6.69 18.22
N SER A 560 -23.39 -5.95 18.06
CA SER A 560 -24.66 -6.29 18.69
C SER A 560 -25.49 -7.14 17.73
N SER A 561 -26.12 -8.20 18.24
CA SER A 561 -27.00 -9.11 17.48
C SER A 561 -28.21 -8.42 16.83
N SER A 562 -28.46 -7.15 17.14
CA SER A 562 -29.56 -6.32 16.67
C SER A 562 -29.21 -5.36 15.53
N ALA A 563 -27.92 -5.19 15.19
CA ALA A 563 -27.50 -4.32 14.09
C ALA A 563 -27.45 -5.13 12.78
N ALA A 564 -28.48 -5.01 11.95
CA ALA A 564 -28.48 -5.55 10.59
C ALA A 564 -27.45 -4.78 9.73
N GLY A 565 -26.16 -5.09 9.92
CA GLY A 565 -24.97 -4.57 9.23
C GLY A 565 -24.65 -3.07 9.39
N ARG A 566 -25.63 -2.23 9.75
CA ARG A 566 -25.48 -0.80 10.03
C ARG A 566 -25.00 -0.58 11.47
N MET A 567 -23.69 -0.55 11.68
CA MET A 567 -23.10 -0.33 13.00
C MET A 567 -22.71 1.14 13.19
N TRP A 568 -23.19 1.75 14.28
CA TRP A 568 -22.68 3.03 14.74
C TRP A 568 -21.36 2.81 15.46
N TYR A 569 -20.26 3.30 14.89
CA TYR A 569 -18.95 3.22 15.52
C TYR A 569 -18.78 4.43 16.44
N GLY A 570 -18.98 4.24 17.74
CA GLY A 570 -19.08 5.35 18.71
C GLY A 570 -17.95 6.39 18.71
N TYR A 571 -16.77 6.02 18.22
CA TYR A 571 -15.61 6.91 18.11
C TYR A 571 -15.11 7.12 16.68
N ALA A 572 -15.69 6.45 15.68
CA ALA A 572 -15.19 6.54 14.31
C ALA A 572 -15.29 7.98 13.77
N PRO A 573 -14.28 8.43 13.01
CA PRO A 573 -14.31 9.76 12.44
C PRO A 573 -15.37 9.83 11.33
N TYR A 574 -15.86 11.04 11.07
CA TYR A 574 -16.71 11.34 9.91
C TYR A 574 -15.88 11.63 8.65
N ASN A 575 -14.68 12.20 8.84
CA ASN A 575 -13.76 12.51 7.75
C ASN A 575 -12.70 11.39 7.63
N PRO A 576 -12.66 10.64 6.52
CA PRO A 576 -11.66 9.61 6.25
C PRO A 576 -10.21 10.05 6.42
N ARG A 577 -9.90 11.33 6.12
CA ARG A 577 -8.54 11.89 6.25
C ARG A 577 -7.97 11.76 7.67
N ILE A 578 -8.82 11.70 8.69
CA ILE A 578 -8.39 11.50 10.08
C ILE A 578 -7.80 10.11 10.29
N ILE A 579 -8.28 9.09 9.57
CA ILE A 579 -7.75 7.72 9.68
C ILE A 579 -6.29 7.70 9.23
N GLU A 580 -6.00 8.23 8.04
CA GLU A 580 -4.63 8.36 7.50
C GLU A 580 -3.71 9.09 8.47
N LYS A 581 -4.17 10.22 9.02
CA LYS A 581 -3.41 11.02 9.98
C LYS A 581 -3.07 10.21 11.23
N LEU A 582 -4.05 9.57 11.85
CA LEU A 582 -3.83 8.79 13.08
C LEU A 582 -2.93 7.57 12.85
N LEU A 583 -3.07 6.88 11.71
CA LEU A 583 -2.19 5.78 11.33
C LEU A 583 -0.74 6.24 11.21
N LEU A 584 -0.49 7.37 10.54
CA LEU A 584 0.86 7.92 10.42
C LEU A 584 1.44 8.32 11.78
N LEU A 585 0.69 9.08 12.60
CA LEU A 585 1.14 9.51 13.93
C LEU A 585 1.53 8.29 14.79
N LEU A 586 0.71 7.23 14.78
CA LEU A 586 1.02 6.02 15.53
C LEU A 586 2.22 5.27 14.94
N ARG A 587 2.35 5.18 13.61
CA ARG A 587 3.50 4.55 12.95
C ARG A 587 4.81 5.23 13.35
N VAL A 588 4.86 6.56 13.31
CA VAL A 588 6.03 7.34 13.73
C VAL A 588 6.34 7.11 15.20
N TYR A 589 5.32 7.20 16.06
CA TYR A 589 5.49 6.94 17.49
C TYR A 589 6.00 5.52 17.77
N TRP A 590 5.42 4.51 17.11
CA TRP A 590 5.82 3.11 17.24
C TRP A 590 7.27 2.89 16.82
N ASN A 591 7.66 3.39 15.64
CA ASN A 591 8.97 3.14 15.07
C ASN A 591 10.10 3.83 15.87
N TYR A 592 9.89 5.08 16.31
CA TYR A 592 10.97 5.95 16.80
C TYR A 592 10.92 6.27 18.30
N CYS A 593 9.73 6.24 18.91
CA CYS A 593 9.54 6.69 20.30
C CYS A 593 9.15 5.57 21.25
N PHE A 594 8.56 4.48 20.77
CA PHE A 594 7.99 3.42 21.60
C PHE A 594 8.90 2.21 21.66
N VAL A 595 9.36 1.85 22.86
CA VAL A 595 10.06 0.59 23.11
C VAL A 595 8.99 -0.48 23.38
N PRO A 596 8.84 -1.50 22.52
CA PRO A 596 7.76 -2.45 22.66
C PRO A 596 7.87 -3.29 23.95
N LYS A 597 6.75 -3.46 24.66
CA LYS A 597 6.71 -4.30 25.88
C LYS A 597 7.21 -5.72 25.57
N GLY A 598 8.16 -6.21 26.37
CA GLY A 598 8.82 -7.51 26.15
C GLY A 598 10.05 -7.46 25.22
N SER A 599 10.45 -6.28 24.74
CA SER A 599 11.77 -6.07 24.13
C SER A 599 12.85 -6.41 25.15
N LYS A 600 13.70 -7.40 24.84
CA LYS A 600 14.82 -7.81 25.69
C LYS A 600 16.01 -6.84 25.60
N ASP A 601 16.14 -6.18 24.46
CA ASP A 601 17.23 -5.27 24.11
C ASP A 601 16.96 -3.80 24.46
N GLY A 602 15.74 -3.45 24.89
CA GLY A 602 15.34 -2.08 25.22
C GLY A 602 15.26 -1.12 24.03
N LYS A 603 15.36 -1.63 22.78
CA LYS A 603 15.44 -0.83 21.56
C LYS A 603 14.09 -0.60 20.90
N THR A 604 13.93 0.55 20.26
CA THR A 604 12.85 0.84 19.33
C THR A 604 13.02 0.08 18.01
N PRO A 605 11.95 -0.09 17.21
CA PRO A 605 12.06 -0.67 15.88
C PRO A 605 13.06 0.05 14.97
N ALA A 606 13.09 1.39 14.97
CA ALA A 606 14.01 2.17 14.14
C ALA A 606 15.47 1.98 14.56
N GLU A 607 15.75 1.79 15.85
CA GLU A 607 17.10 1.45 16.33
C GLU A 607 17.55 0.07 15.84
N ARG A 608 16.64 -0.92 15.84
CA ARG A 608 16.97 -2.27 15.35
C ARG A 608 17.21 -2.29 13.84
N LEU A 609 16.46 -1.50 13.08
CA LEU A 609 16.60 -1.40 11.63
C LEU A 609 17.83 -0.57 11.21
N GLY A 610 18.26 0.38 12.05
CA GLY A 610 19.42 1.26 11.78
C GLY A 610 19.06 2.68 11.33
N LEU A 611 17.78 3.07 11.40
CA LEU A 611 17.33 4.44 11.07
C LEU A 611 17.48 5.43 12.22
N ALA A 612 17.68 4.94 13.45
CA ALA A 612 17.91 5.74 14.64
C ALA A 612 19.08 5.19 15.46
N LYS A 613 19.85 6.08 16.11
CA LYS A 613 20.95 5.70 17.02
C LYS A 613 20.48 5.39 18.45
N GLY A 614 19.25 5.77 18.77
CA GLY A 614 18.65 5.67 20.10
C GLY A 614 17.15 5.98 20.01
N LYS A 615 16.42 5.72 21.09
CA LYS A 615 15.03 6.14 21.24
C LYS A 615 14.91 7.67 21.11
N LEU A 616 14.03 8.16 20.25
CA LEU A 616 13.74 9.58 20.13
C LEU A 616 12.68 10.03 21.13
N ARG A 617 12.71 11.32 21.47
CA ARG A 617 11.61 11.98 22.17
C ARG A 617 10.60 12.46 21.12
N VAL A 618 9.35 12.60 21.54
CA VAL A 618 8.28 13.09 20.64
C VAL A 618 8.59 14.50 20.15
N GLU A 619 9.18 15.33 21.00
CA GLU A 619 9.60 16.69 20.72
C GLU A 619 10.66 16.78 19.61
N ASP A 620 11.52 15.77 19.49
CA ASP A 620 12.54 15.71 18.42
C ASP A 620 11.89 15.50 17.03
N ILE A 621 10.62 15.08 17.01
CA ILE A 621 9.80 14.87 15.80
C ILE A 621 8.87 16.07 15.58
N LEU A 622 8.16 16.51 16.61
CA LEU A 622 7.17 17.59 16.49
C LEU A 622 7.76 18.97 16.21
N TYR A 623 9.04 19.13 16.51
CA TYR A 623 9.80 20.35 16.27
C TYR A 623 11.00 20.07 15.36
N PHE A 624 10.90 19.03 14.55
CA PHE A 624 11.88 18.71 13.53
C PHE A 624 11.95 19.87 12.53
N ASP A 625 13.15 20.35 12.27
CA ASP A 625 13.40 21.48 11.39
C ASP A 625 14.33 21.02 10.26
N GLY A 626 13.73 20.64 9.12
CA GLY A 626 14.46 20.14 7.96
C GLY A 626 15.43 21.17 7.35
N ASN A 627 15.29 22.46 7.68
CA ASN A 627 16.20 23.52 7.23
C ASN A 627 17.46 23.62 8.10
N LYS A 628 17.46 23.01 9.28
CA LYS A 628 18.65 22.86 10.12
C LYS A 628 19.39 21.59 9.74
N LYS A 629 20.22 21.66 8.70
CA LYS A 629 21.27 20.65 8.54
C LYS A 629 22.27 20.78 9.71
N PRO A 630 22.75 19.66 10.29
CA PRO A 630 23.74 19.68 11.37
C PRO A 630 25.03 20.39 10.97
#